data_AF-A0A8I1YJB9-F1
#
_entry.id   AF-A0A8I1YJB9-F1
#
_cell.length_a   1.000
_cell.length_b   1.000
_cell.length_c   1.000
_cell.angle_alpha   90.00
_cell.angle_beta   90.00
_cell.angle_gamma   90.00
#
_symmetry.space_group_name_H-M   'P 1'
#
loop_
_entity.id
_entity.type
_entity.pdbx_description
1 polymer ?
#
loop_
_entity_poly.entity_id
_entity_poly.type
_entity_poly.pdbx_seq_one_letter_code
_entity_poly.pdbx_strand_id
1 'polypeptide(L)' 'MIANNTIDDCDAIIDHATLLCVLTTAPDAETCLNQMNRLMWVIIEHAAAIKEREVENHVPSLPPRSKLSVVHRPEPRDRT' A
#
# COMPACT_ATOMS: atom_id res chain seq x y z
N MET A 1 -19.34 -11.64 6.46
CA MET A 1 -18.34 -12.72 6.42
C MET A 1 -17.03 -12.18 5.85
N ILE A 2 -16.45 -11.16 6.52
CA ILE A 2 -15.34 -10.34 5.98
C ILE A 2 -13.99 -10.73 6.59
N ALA A 3 -13.98 -11.37 7.77
CA ALA A 3 -12.76 -11.66 8.52
C ALA A 3 -11.87 -12.78 7.93
N ASN A 4 -12.46 -13.80 7.30
CA ASN A 4 -11.68 -14.96 6.83
C ASN A 4 -10.73 -14.58 5.69
N ASN A 5 -11.22 -13.86 4.69
CA ASN A 5 -10.41 -13.56 3.51
C ASN A 5 -9.24 -12.61 3.82
N THR A 6 -9.36 -11.70 4.79
CA THR A 6 -8.25 -10.80 5.17
C THR A 6 -7.16 -11.53 5.97
N ILE A 7 -7.53 -12.49 6.81
CA ILE A 7 -6.56 -13.32 7.53
C ILE A 7 -5.80 -14.21 6.53
N ASP A 8 -6.51 -14.83 5.60
CA ASP A 8 -5.90 -15.66 4.55
C ASP A 8 -4.95 -14.84 3.66
N ASP A 9 -5.31 -13.60 3.30
CA ASP A 9 -4.44 -12.70 2.53
C ASP A 9 -3.19 -12.27 3.33
N CYS A 10 -3.30 -12.08 4.65
CA CYS A 10 -2.16 -11.79 5.53
C CYS A 10 -1.21 -12.98 5.65
N ASP A 11 -1.72 -14.19 5.84
CA ASP A 11 -0.91 -15.41 5.91
C ASP A 11 -0.16 -15.63 4.58
N ALA A 12 -0.83 -15.42 3.45
CA ALA A 12 -0.19 -15.44 2.13
C ALA A 12 0.94 -14.42 2.02
N ILE A 13 0.76 -13.18 2.49
CA ILE A 13 1.83 -12.16 2.47
C ILE A 13 3.05 -12.63 3.28
N ILE A 14 2.84 -13.21 4.46
CA ILE A 14 3.92 -13.70 5.33
C ILE A 14 4.68 -14.86 4.67
N ASP A 15 3.97 -15.80 4.07
CA ASP A 15 4.57 -16.95 3.39
C ASP A 15 5.41 -16.51 2.17
N HIS A 16 4.88 -15.61 1.34
CA HIS A 16 5.63 -15.10 0.18
C HIS A 16 6.83 -14.24 0.60
N ALA A 17 6.73 -13.46 1.68
CA ALA A 17 7.86 -12.71 2.23
C ALA A 17 8.94 -13.63 2.79
N THR A 18 8.56 -14.75 3.40
CA THR A 18 9.50 -15.79 3.87
C THR A 18 10.22 -16.45 2.69
N LEU A 19 9.49 -16.74 1.61
CA LEU A 19 10.06 -17.30 0.38
C LEU A 19 11.04 -16.33 -0.30
N LEU A 20 10.79 -15.01 -0.26
CA LEU A 20 11.74 -13.99 -0.71
C LEU A 20 13.09 -14.09 0.01
N CYS A 21 13.09 -14.26 1.33
CA CYS A 21 14.32 -14.42 2.11
C CYS A 21 15.11 -15.67 1.68
N VAL A 22 14.44 -16.77 1.37
CA VAL A 22 15.09 -18.01 0.91
C VAL A 22 15.67 -17.85 -0.48
N LEU A 23 15.00 -17.13 -1.39
CA LEU A 23 15.51 -16.92 -2.75
C LEU A 23 16.83 -16.15 -2.78
N THR A 24 17.12 -15.32 -1.76
CA THR A 24 18.42 -14.63 -1.66
C THR A 24 19.61 -15.58 -1.54
N THR A 25 19.38 -16.85 -1.17
CA THR A 25 20.43 -17.88 -1.11
C THR A 25 20.57 -18.67 -2.41
N ALA A 26 19.85 -18.30 -3.47
CA ALA A 26 19.94 -18.98 -4.76
C ALA A 26 21.34 -18.80 -5.39
N PRO A 27 21.88 -19.83 -6.07
CA PRO A 27 23.23 -19.80 -6.63
C PRO A 27 23.35 -18.92 -7.88
N ASP A 28 22.22 -18.60 -8.53
CA ASP A 28 22.17 -17.75 -9.73
C ASP A 28 21.45 -16.43 -9.43
N ALA A 29 22.16 -15.32 -9.65
CA ALA A 29 21.69 -13.98 -9.33
C ALA A 29 20.54 -13.51 -10.24
N GLU A 30 20.53 -13.91 -11.51
CA GLU A 30 19.50 -13.53 -12.46
C GLU A 30 18.17 -14.23 -12.15
N THR A 31 18.22 -15.54 -11.91
CA THR A 31 17.06 -16.32 -11.45
C THR A 31 16.55 -15.81 -10.11
N CYS A 32 17.46 -15.50 -9.17
CA CYS A 32 17.10 -14.90 -7.88
C CYS A 32 16.28 -13.62 -8.07
N LEU A 33 16.82 -12.64 -8.79
CA LEU A 33 16.15 -11.36 -9.03
C LEU A 33 14.82 -11.53 -9.77
N ASN A 34 14.74 -12.42 -10.76
CA ASN A 34 13.50 -12.68 -11.49
C ASN A 34 12.42 -13.29 -10.59
N GLN A 35 12.78 -14.25 -9.73
CA GLN A 35 11.83 -14.87 -8.80
C GLN A 35 11.43 -13.90 -7.68
N MET A 36 12.37 -13.09 -7.18
CA MET A 36 12.08 -12.06 -6.18
C MET A 36 11.12 -11.01 -6.73
N ASN A 37 11.33 -10.52 -7.95
CA ASN A 37 10.43 -9.56 -8.59
C ASN A 37 9.02 -10.14 -8.75
N ARG A 38 8.90 -11.42 -9.15
CA ARG A 38 7.60 -12.09 -9.26
C ARG A 38 6.87 -12.17 -7.92
N LEU A 39 7.55 -12.61 -6.86
CA LEU A 39 6.93 -12.71 -5.54
C LEU A 39 6.57 -11.36 -4.95
N MET A 40 7.36 -10.32 -5.22
CA MET A 40 7.03 -8.96 -4.80
C MET A 40 5.70 -8.49 -5.41
N TRP A 41 5.45 -8.81 -6.69
CA TRP A 41 4.16 -8.51 -7.32
C TRP A 41 2.99 -9.23 -6.65
N VAL A 42 3.14 -10.51 -6.32
CA VAL A 42 2.11 -11.29 -5.61
C VAL A 42 1.80 -10.69 -4.22
N ILE A 43 2.82 -10.27 -3.47
CA ILE A 43 2.64 -9.58 -2.18
C ILE A 43 1.89 -8.26 -2.37
N ILE A 44 2.23 -7.49 -3.40
CA ILE A 44 1.53 -6.23 -3.72
C ILE A 44 0.07 -6.49 -4.05
N GLU A 45 -0.26 -7.55 -4.80
CA GLU A 45 -1.63 -7.93 -5.12
C GLU A 45 -2.45 -8.25 -3.87
N HIS A 46 -1.94 -9.10 -2.97
CA HIS A 46 -2.61 -9.40 -1.70
C HIS A 46 -2.78 -8.14 -0.82
N ALA A 47 -1.74 -7.30 -0.73
CA ALA A 47 -1.82 -6.06 0.04
C ALA A 47 -2.82 -5.06 -0.55
N ALA A 48 -2.91 -4.98 -1.88
CA ALA A 48 -3.90 -4.15 -2.58
C ALA A 48 -5.32 -4.66 -2.34
N ALA A 49 -5.54 -5.98 -2.40
CA ALA A 49 -6.84 -6.59 -2.13
C ALA A 49 -7.34 -6.29 -0.71
N ILE A 50 -6.45 -6.35 0.29
CA ILE A 50 -6.78 -5.94 1.66
C ILE A 50 -7.15 -4.45 1.70
N LYS A 51 -6.34 -3.58 1.08
CA LYS A 51 -6.57 -2.13 1.06
C LYS A 51 -7.89 -1.75 0.39
N GLU A 52 -8.24 -2.37 -0.73
CA GLU A 52 -9.51 -2.12 -1.43
C GLU A 52 -10.71 -2.49 -0.56
N ARG A 53 -10.66 -3.66 0.11
CA ARG A 53 -11.72 -4.07 1.06
C ARG A 53 -11.82 -3.13 2.25
N GLU A 54 -10.71 -2.63 2.77
CA GLU A 54 -10.72 -1.64 3.84
C GLU A 54 -11.37 -0.32 3.37
N VAL A 55 -11.12 0.13 2.13
CA VAL A 55 -11.76 1.32 1.55
C VAL A 55 -13.26 1.11 1.31
N GLU A 56 -13.67 -0.06 0.82
CA GLU A 56 -15.08 -0.40 0.60
C GLU A 56 -15.85 -0.51 1.92
N ASN A 57 -15.23 -1.06 2.96
CA ASN A 57 -15.84 -1.17 4.29
C ASN A 57 -15.78 0.15 5.09
N HIS A 58 -14.87 1.07 4.75
CA HIS A 58 -14.75 2.42 5.31
C HIS A 58 -15.35 3.51 4.41
N VAL A 59 -16.48 3.26 3.75
CA VAL A 59 -17.34 4.36 3.25
C VAL A 59 -18.36 4.74 4.34
N PRO A 60 -18.04 5.60 5.33
CA PRO A 60 -19.07 6.46 5.88
C PRO A 60 -19.42 7.49 4.80
N SER A 61 -20.71 7.67 4.54
CA SER A 61 -21.24 8.81 3.80
C SER A 61 -20.61 10.11 4.34
N LEU A 62 -19.61 10.65 3.65
CA LEU A 62 -18.98 11.92 4.01
C LEU A 62 -19.24 12.93 2.90
N PRO A 63 -19.81 14.11 3.22
CA PRO A 63 -20.09 15.14 2.23
C PRO A 63 -18.78 15.71 1.66
N PRO A 64 -18.80 16.28 0.44
CA PRO A 64 -17.59 16.68 -0.27
C PRO A 64 -16.80 17.69 0.55
N ARG A 65 -15.51 17.42 0.75
CA ARG A 65 -14.58 18.30 1.46
C ARG A 65 -14.67 19.72 0.88
N SER A 66 -15.17 20.65 1.68
CA SER A 66 -15.10 22.09 1.41
C SER A 66 -13.65 22.48 1.14
N LYS A 67 -13.38 23.06 -0.04
CA LYS A 67 -12.07 23.57 -0.41
C LYS A 67 -11.67 24.64 0.61
N LEU A 68 -10.55 24.42 1.32
CA LEU A 68 -9.93 25.44 2.16
C LEU A 68 -9.54 26.63 1.26
N SER A 69 -10.22 27.76 1.45
CA SER A 69 -9.87 29.04 0.84
C SER A 69 -8.52 29.49 1.39
N VAL A 70 -7.52 29.57 0.52
CA VAL A 70 -6.22 30.17 0.84
C VAL A 70 -6.46 31.63 1.23
N VAL A 71 -6.23 31.97 2.49
CA VAL A 71 -6.23 33.36 2.95
C VAL A 71 -5.03 34.07 2.33
N HIS A 72 -5.28 35.01 1.43
CA HIS A 72 -4.28 35.86 0.81
C HIS A 72 -3.64 36.75 1.88
N ARG A 73 -2.34 36.57 2.14
CA ARG A 73 -1.58 37.40 3.09
C ARG A 73 -1.34 38.78 2.46
N PRO A 74 -1.70 39.90 3.11
CA PRO A 74 -1.33 41.23 2.62
C PRO A 74 0.19 41.44 2.75
N GLU A 75 0.82 41.99 1.71
CA GLU A 75 2.23 42.35 1.70
C GLU A 75 2.57 43.39 2.79
N PRO A 76 3.79 43.34 3.37
CA PRO A 76 4.22 44.34 4.33
C PRO A 76 4.38 45.70 3.63
N ARG A 77 3.68 46.72 4.14
CA ARG A 77 3.94 48.11 3.80
C ARG A 77 5.37 48.46 4.18
N ASP A 78 6.19 48.77 3.18
CA ASP A 78 7.43 49.53 3.36
C ASP A 78 7.16 50.75 4.25
N ARG A 79 7.89 50.83 5.36
CA ARG A 79 8.05 52.07 6.10
C ARG A 79 9.48 52.56 5.84
N THR A 80 9.52 53.68 5.12
CA THR A 80 10.57 54.71 5.09
C THR A 80 11.44 54.78 6.34
#